data_AF-A0A961ANG1-F1
#
_entry.id   AF-A0A961ANG1-F1
#
_cell.length_a   1.000
_cell.length_b   1.000
_cell.length_c   1.000
_cell.angle_alpha   90.00
_cell.angle_beta   90.00
_cell.angle_gamma   90.00
#
_symmetry.space_group_name_H-M   'P 1'
#
loop_
_entity.id
_entity.type
_entity.pdbx_description
1 polymer ?
#
loop_
_entity_poly.entity_id
_entity_poly.type
_entity_poly.pdbx_seq_one_letter_code
_entity_poly.pdbx_strand_id
1 'polypeptide(L)'
;MPRIQAALVAGGRSTRMGSDKAFLDWKGRPLFAIQLEKLFAACPDSEFPVLLSANEAQPFPDFIDGVRIVRDTMPDLGPLGALRDCLAAAEKDGADFLLILGVDLPAFPSDGLKSLFDQCRKSGKGVVPFNEERWDPLVGIYPVSALPLVQLRIAEDLLSMQRFCDRAENEGLIVRTEVRSDWLQNINTPEEYDQLQQGMFDHPTLLSRFETKRGFTKVHDRLAAEEPLEIRVEGKSIAVMMRTPGHDEELAAGFLVTEGVVRNADDIFEINRCRDITDPEAAGNVLDVKLASHHNADLEKLTRHVFTSSSCGVCGKATIDSIFQDFSPIESDIHISPKRLLSLPDRLRAAQETFEKTGGLHASALFDARGTLQLLREDVGRHNALDKVIGRALLDGKLPLSDRILLVSGRISFELIQKALAAGIPIIAGISAPSSLAVEFAKQSGQTLVGFLREKGFNVYADQGRVLTPKDNS
;
A
#
# COMPACT_ATOMS: atom_id res chain seq x y z
N MET A 1 10.05 32.24 -3.87
CA MET A 1 10.18 30.81 -4.21
C MET A 1 9.55 30.60 -5.56
N PRO A 2 10.03 29.69 -6.42
CA PRO A 2 9.42 29.44 -7.71
C PRO A 2 7.97 28.98 -7.51
N ARG A 3 7.05 29.62 -8.23
CA ARG A 3 5.62 29.32 -8.22
C ARG A 3 5.37 28.18 -9.19
N ILE A 4 4.78 27.10 -8.72
CA ILE A 4 4.67 25.86 -9.49
C ILE A 4 3.21 25.44 -9.48
N GLN A 5 2.65 25.24 -10.68
CA GLN A 5 1.31 24.70 -10.85
C GLN A 5 1.40 23.22 -11.22
N ALA A 6 0.43 22.42 -10.77
CA ALA A 6 0.35 21.00 -11.08
C ALA A 6 -0.65 20.73 -12.21
N ALA A 7 -0.37 19.71 -13.02
CA ALA A 7 -1.27 19.22 -14.05
C ALA A 7 -1.31 17.69 -14.12
N LEU A 8 -2.53 17.16 -14.24
CA LEU A 8 -2.79 15.78 -14.62
C LEU A 8 -2.99 15.71 -16.14
N VAL A 9 -2.20 14.87 -16.81
CA VAL A 9 -2.31 14.64 -18.26
C VAL A 9 -3.15 13.39 -18.50
N ALA A 10 -4.39 13.57 -18.97
CA ALA A 10 -5.38 12.50 -19.13
C ALA A 10 -5.96 12.36 -20.57
N GLY A 11 -5.57 13.22 -21.52
CA GLY A 11 -6.09 13.27 -22.90
C GLY A 11 -5.62 12.17 -23.88
N GLY A 12 -5.19 11.00 -23.42
CA GLY A 12 -4.72 9.93 -24.32
C GLY A 12 -5.86 9.22 -25.05
N ARG A 13 -5.74 8.99 -26.37
CA ARG A 13 -6.73 8.19 -27.15
C ARG A 13 -6.89 6.74 -26.65
N SER A 14 -5.95 6.25 -25.83
CA SER A 14 -6.00 4.92 -25.20
C SER A 14 -6.28 3.77 -26.18
N THR A 15 -5.80 3.88 -27.42
CA THR A 15 -6.16 2.98 -28.53
C THR A 15 -5.77 1.53 -28.30
N ARG A 16 -4.69 1.27 -27.55
CA ARG A 16 -4.23 -0.07 -27.17
C ARG A 16 -4.99 -0.65 -25.96
N MET A 17 -5.56 0.22 -25.12
CA MET A 17 -6.33 -0.16 -23.93
C MET A 17 -7.78 -0.54 -24.27
N GLY A 18 -8.33 0.00 -25.37
CA GLY A 18 -9.72 -0.23 -25.77
C GLY A 18 -10.76 0.55 -24.94
N SER A 19 -10.34 1.18 -23.85
CA SER A 19 -11.12 2.08 -23.00
C SER A 19 -10.24 3.26 -22.55
N ASP A 20 -10.89 4.34 -22.09
CA ASP A 20 -10.18 5.53 -21.61
C ASP A 20 -9.47 5.25 -20.28
N LYS A 21 -8.13 5.33 -20.29
CA LYS A 21 -7.29 5.07 -19.12
C LYS A 21 -7.68 5.92 -17.92
N ALA A 22 -8.14 7.16 -18.12
CA ALA A 22 -8.45 8.06 -17.01
C ALA A 22 -9.57 7.53 -16.11
N PHE A 23 -10.51 6.78 -16.68
CA PHE A 23 -11.68 6.25 -16.00
C PHE A 23 -11.55 4.76 -15.62
N LEU A 24 -10.37 4.16 -15.84
CA LEU A 24 -10.10 2.81 -15.35
C LEU A 24 -10.23 2.78 -13.83
N ASP A 25 -10.91 1.76 -13.33
CA ASP A 25 -10.98 1.49 -11.89
C ASP A 25 -9.59 1.09 -11.40
N TRP A 26 -9.05 1.84 -10.45
CA TRP A 26 -7.83 1.51 -9.74
C TRP A 26 -8.14 1.57 -8.25
N LYS A 27 -8.04 0.43 -7.55
CA LYS A 27 -8.37 0.34 -6.12
C LYS A 27 -9.81 0.78 -5.77
N GLY A 28 -10.78 0.65 -6.69
CA GLY A 28 -12.18 1.02 -6.49
C GLY A 28 -12.52 2.48 -6.83
N ARG A 29 -11.60 3.21 -7.45
CA ARG A 29 -11.76 4.62 -7.84
C ARG A 29 -11.16 4.85 -9.21
N PRO A 30 -11.67 5.81 -10.01
CA PRO A 30 -11.09 6.07 -11.32
C PRO A 30 -9.65 6.60 -11.19
N LEU A 31 -8.75 6.17 -12.08
CA LEU A 31 -7.33 6.55 -12.06
C LEU A 31 -7.12 8.06 -11.97
N PHE A 32 -7.93 8.86 -12.68
CA PHE A 32 -7.81 10.33 -12.61
C PHE A 32 -7.95 10.86 -11.17
N ALA A 33 -8.86 10.30 -10.37
CA ALA A 33 -9.13 10.78 -9.02
C ALA A 33 -7.94 10.50 -8.09
N ILE A 34 -7.29 9.35 -8.26
CA ILE A 34 -6.14 8.94 -7.45
C ILE A 34 -4.92 9.78 -7.79
N GLN A 35 -4.72 10.08 -9.07
CA GLN A 35 -3.62 10.93 -9.50
C GLN A 35 -3.83 12.38 -9.04
N LEU A 36 -5.07 12.89 -9.05
CA LEU A 36 -5.40 14.20 -8.47
C LEU A 36 -5.06 14.26 -6.98
N GLU A 37 -5.38 13.24 -6.19
CA GLU A 37 -5.01 13.18 -4.77
C GLU A 37 -3.51 13.25 -4.53
N LYS A 38 -2.71 12.58 -5.36
CA LYS A 38 -1.26 12.67 -5.26
C LYS A 38 -0.75 14.07 -5.57
N LEU A 39 -1.32 14.74 -6.58
CA LEU A 39 -0.98 16.11 -6.93
C LEU A 39 -1.36 17.08 -5.80
N PHE A 40 -2.56 16.93 -5.21
CA PHE A 40 -2.98 17.72 -4.04
C PHE A 40 -2.06 17.47 -2.83
N ALA A 41 -1.70 16.21 -2.56
CA ALA A 41 -0.78 15.87 -1.47
C ALA A 41 0.65 16.35 -1.70
N ALA A 42 1.08 16.49 -2.95
CA ALA A 42 2.37 17.06 -3.31
C ALA A 42 2.38 18.59 -3.23
N CYS A 43 1.21 19.24 -3.37
CA CYS A 43 1.06 20.70 -3.44
C CYS A 43 -0.08 21.22 -2.52
N PRO A 44 -0.08 20.91 -1.21
CA PRO A 44 -1.22 21.23 -0.34
C PRO A 44 -1.48 22.74 -0.19
N ASP A 45 -0.43 23.54 -0.32
CA ASP A 45 -0.47 25.01 -0.19
C ASP A 45 -0.38 25.71 -1.56
N SER A 46 -0.73 25.03 -2.66
CA SER A 46 -0.72 25.63 -4.00
C SER A 46 -1.71 26.79 -4.11
N GLU A 47 -1.23 27.96 -4.55
CA GLU A 47 -2.07 29.12 -4.87
C GLU A 47 -2.85 28.93 -6.18
N PHE A 48 -2.49 27.90 -6.97
CA PHE A 48 -3.10 27.60 -8.26
C PHE A 48 -4.00 26.36 -8.20
N PRO A 49 -5.10 26.32 -8.99
CA PRO A 49 -5.83 25.09 -9.21
C PRO A 49 -4.96 24.07 -9.96
N VAL A 50 -5.17 22.79 -9.67
CA VAL A 50 -4.58 21.69 -10.45
C VAL A 50 -5.21 21.69 -11.85
N LEU A 51 -4.40 21.64 -12.89
CA LEU A 51 -4.91 21.54 -14.26
C LEU A 51 -5.23 20.08 -14.60
N LEU A 52 -6.31 19.85 -15.35
CA LEU A 52 -6.64 18.54 -15.89
C LEU A 52 -6.70 18.63 -17.41
N SER A 53 -5.70 18.11 -18.11
CA SER A 53 -5.71 18.02 -19.58
C SER A 53 -6.66 16.91 -20.01
N ALA A 54 -7.63 17.27 -20.85
CA ALA A 54 -8.70 16.39 -21.29
C ALA A 54 -9.10 16.63 -22.76
N ASN A 55 -9.49 15.56 -23.45
CA ASN A 55 -10.09 15.64 -24.78
C ASN A 55 -11.57 16.03 -24.70
N GLU A 56 -12.14 16.55 -25.80
CA GLU A 56 -13.56 16.94 -25.85
C GLU A 56 -14.53 15.81 -25.49
N ALA A 57 -14.20 14.56 -25.87
CA ALA A 57 -15.06 13.40 -25.67
C ALA A 57 -15.06 12.82 -24.24
N GLN A 58 -14.19 13.29 -23.34
CA GLN A 58 -14.04 12.70 -22.00
C GLN A 58 -15.10 13.23 -21.03
N PRO A 59 -15.83 12.35 -20.32
CA PRO A 59 -16.94 12.72 -19.43
C PRO A 59 -16.45 13.11 -18.02
N PHE A 60 -15.46 14.00 -17.91
CA PHE A 60 -15.07 14.52 -16.60
C PHE A 60 -16.21 15.35 -15.99
N PRO A 61 -16.42 15.30 -14.66
CA PRO A 61 -17.37 16.19 -14.00
C PRO A 61 -17.08 17.65 -14.31
N ASP A 62 -18.12 18.44 -14.59
CA ASP A 62 -18.00 19.88 -14.88
C ASP A 62 -17.37 20.67 -13.72
N PHE A 63 -17.42 20.11 -12.51
CA PHE A 63 -16.83 20.67 -11.31
C PHE A 63 -16.10 19.59 -10.50
N ILE A 64 -14.80 19.80 -10.29
CA ILE A 64 -13.98 19.07 -9.33
C ILE A 64 -13.29 20.15 -8.48
N ASP A 65 -13.47 20.10 -7.17
CA ASP A 65 -12.93 21.13 -6.27
C ASP A 65 -11.40 21.24 -6.42
N GLY A 66 -10.89 22.48 -6.51
CA GLY A 66 -9.47 22.75 -6.72
C GLY A 66 -8.90 22.38 -8.11
N VAL A 67 -9.72 21.98 -9.09
CA VAL A 67 -9.26 21.57 -10.44
C VAL A 67 -9.83 22.46 -11.54
N ARG A 68 -8.99 22.79 -12.54
CA ARG A 68 -9.41 23.45 -13.80
C ARG A 68 -9.16 22.54 -14.99
N ILE A 69 -10.22 22.19 -15.71
CA ILE A 69 -10.11 21.39 -16.94
C ILE A 69 -9.55 22.26 -18.07
N VAL A 70 -8.47 21.77 -18.69
CA VAL A 70 -7.85 22.35 -19.88
C VAL A 70 -8.14 21.42 -21.05
N ARG A 71 -9.01 21.86 -21.96
CA ARG A 71 -9.36 21.05 -23.14
C ARG A 71 -8.34 21.24 -24.24
N ASP A 72 -7.95 20.14 -24.88
CA ASP A 72 -6.98 20.15 -25.97
C ASP A 72 -7.43 21.09 -27.09
N THR A 73 -6.61 22.10 -27.40
CA THR A 73 -6.95 23.10 -28.44
C THR A 73 -6.60 22.62 -29.84
N MET A 74 -5.70 21.63 -29.93
CA MET A 74 -5.31 20.97 -31.18
C MET A 74 -5.36 19.46 -30.95
N PRO A 75 -6.40 18.78 -31.47
CA PRO A 75 -6.49 17.33 -31.36
C PRO A 75 -5.25 16.65 -31.93
N ASP A 76 -4.91 15.48 -31.41
CA ASP A 76 -3.99 14.51 -32.03
C ASP A 76 -2.49 14.81 -31.96
N LEU A 77 -2.09 15.83 -31.19
CA LEU A 77 -0.68 16.15 -30.94
C LEU A 77 -0.01 15.30 -29.84
N GLY A 78 -0.79 14.43 -29.19
CA GLY A 78 -0.31 13.56 -28.12
C GLY A 78 0.19 14.34 -26.89
N PRO A 79 1.09 13.74 -26.07
CA PRO A 79 1.59 14.34 -24.84
C PRO A 79 2.22 15.73 -24.99
N LEU A 80 2.83 16.03 -26.14
CA LEU A 80 3.43 17.35 -26.41
C LEU A 80 2.36 18.44 -26.54
N GLY A 81 1.20 18.11 -27.12
CA GLY A 81 0.03 18.98 -27.18
C GLY A 81 -0.54 19.29 -25.79
N ALA A 82 -0.69 18.26 -24.96
CA ALA A 82 -1.12 18.42 -23.57
C ALA A 82 -0.15 19.29 -22.76
N LEU A 83 1.17 19.06 -22.91
CA LEU A 83 2.19 19.88 -22.27
C LEU A 83 2.07 21.35 -22.70
N ARG A 84 1.90 21.63 -24.00
CA ARG A 84 1.69 22.99 -24.51
C ARG A 84 0.49 23.67 -23.87
N ASP A 85 -0.68 23.02 -23.87
CA ASP A 85 -1.92 23.61 -23.37
C ASP A 85 -1.84 23.86 -21.86
N CYS A 86 -1.26 22.93 -21.09
CA CYS A 86 -1.02 23.12 -19.67
C CYS A 86 0.02 24.21 -19.38
N LEU A 87 1.11 24.31 -20.15
CA LEU A 87 2.10 25.39 -19.99
C LEU A 87 1.50 26.76 -20.32
N ALA A 88 0.67 26.88 -21.36
CA ALA A 88 -0.01 28.13 -21.70
C ALA A 88 -1.03 28.54 -20.61
N ALA A 89 -1.73 27.57 -20.03
CA ALA A 89 -2.61 27.80 -18.89
C ALA A 89 -1.83 28.25 -17.64
N ALA A 90 -0.66 27.65 -17.40
CA ALA A 90 0.22 28.01 -16.30
C ALA A 90 0.89 29.38 -16.48
N GLU A 91 1.28 29.74 -17.69
CA GLU A 91 1.76 31.08 -18.05
C GLU A 91 0.71 32.14 -17.73
N LYS A 92 -0.55 31.89 -18.11
CA LYS A 92 -1.67 32.80 -17.85
C LYS A 92 -1.95 33.00 -16.36
N ASP A 93 -1.79 31.94 -15.56
CA ASP A 93 -1.94 32.00 -14.11
C ASP A 93 -0.71 32.64 -13.43
N GLY A 94 0.39 32.80 -14.16
CA GLY A 94 1.63 33.38 -13.68
C GLY A 94 2.50 32.38 -12.90
N ALA A 95 2.39 31.08 -13.15
CA ALA A 95 3.33 30.10 -12.62
C ALA A 95 4.70 30.23 -13.31
N ASP A 96 5.77 29.89 -12.60
CA ASP A 96 7.13 29.82 -13.14
C ASP A 96 7.42 28.42 -13.71
N PHE A 97 6.83 27.37 -13.12
CA PHE A 97 6.96 25.98 -13.56
C PHE A 97 5.63 25.23 -13.53
N LEU A 98 5.60 24.14 -14.28
CA LEU A 98 4.49 23.19 -14.35
C LEU A 98 4.99 21.79 -13.96
N LEU A 99 4.45 21.23 -12.87
CA LEU A 99 4.55 19.80 -12.59
C LEU A 99 3.51 19.07 -13.44
N ILE A 100 3.92 18.06 -14.19
CA ILE A 100 3.00 17.14 -14.87
C ILE A 100 3.08 15.73 -14.27
N LEU A 101 1.93 15.05 -14.24
CA LEU A 101 1.79 13.64 -13.93
C LEU A 101 0.84 12.99 -14.96
N GLY A 102 1.30 11.92 -15.60
CA GLY A 102 0.50 11.10 -16.52
C GLY A 102 -0.53 10.27 -15.76
N VAL A 103 -1.73 10.15 -16.32
CA VAL A 103 -2.80 9.34 -15.71
C VAL A 103 -2.46 7.84 -15.69
N ASP A 104 -1.57 7.41 -16.58
CA ASP A 104 -1.12 6.03 -16.75
C ASP A 104 0.08 5.63 -15.88
N LEU A 105 0.53 6.50 -14.98
CA LEU A 105 1.60 6.26 -14.00
C LEU A 105 1.05 6.07 -12.57
N PRO A 106 0.25 5.02 -12.29
CA PRO A 106 -0.40 4.85 -10.99
C PRO A 106 0.55 4.49 -9.85
N ALA A 107 1.76 4.01 -10.16
CA ALA A 107 2.76 3.62 -9.16
C ALA A 107 3.56 4.82 -8.63
N PHE A 108 3.57 5.96 -9.33
CA PHE A 108 4.37 7.11 -8.93
C PHE A 108 3.82 7.73 -7.63
N PRO A 109 4.61 7.80 -6.53
CA PRO A 109 4.10 8.24 -5.22
C PRO A 109 4.12 9.77 -5.08
N SER A 110 3.30 10.30 -4.17
CA SER A 110 3.27 11.73 -3.82
C SER A 110 4.61 12.23 -3.28
N ASP A 111 5.34 11.42 -2.51
CA ASP A 111 6.67 11.79 -2.01
C ASP A 111 7.72 11.87 -3.12
N GLY A 112 7.56 11.07 -4.19
CA GLY A 112 8.36 11.22 -5.40
C GLY A 112 8.13 12.57 -6.07
N LEU A 113 6.87 13.03 -6.16
CA LEU A 113 6.53 14.35 -6.70
C LEU A 113 7.13 15.47 -5.85
N LYS A 114 7.06 15.37 -4.51
CA LYS A 114 7.70 16.32 -3.58
C LYS A 114 9.22 16.38 -3.77
N SER A 115 9.87 15.24 -4.03
CA SER A 115 11.30 15.22 -4.35
C SER A 115 11.61 16.02 -5.62
N LEU A 116 10.79 15.89 -6.67
CA LEU A 116 10.95 16.70 -7.90
C LEU A 116 10.82 18.20 -7.60
N PHE A 117 9.87 18.59 -6.74
CA PHE A 117 9.70 19.97 -6.28
C PHE A 117 10.96 20.52 -5.62
N ASP A 118 11.52 19.78 -4.66
CA ASP A 118 12.71 20.22 -3.92
C ASP A 118 13.93 20.34 -4.83
N GLN A 119 14.08 19.40 -5.77
CA GLN A 119 15.13 19.47 -6.78
C GLN A 119 14.97 20.67 -7.72
N CYS A 120 13.76 20.95 -8.19
CA CYS A 120 13.47 22.12 -9.03
C CYS A 120 13.76 23.43 -8.29
N ARG A 121 13.35 23.53 -7.03
CA ARG A 121 13.66 24.68 -6.16
C ARG A 121 15.16 24.88 -5.97
N LYS A 122 15.91 23.79 -5.85
CA LYS A 122 17.36 23.83 -5.66
C LYS A 122 18.11 24.17 -6.95
N SER A 123 17.67 23.65 -8.09
CA SER A 123 18.34 23.85 -9.38
C SER A 123 17.94 25.16 -10.08
N GLY A 124 16.75 25.68 -9.78
CA GLY A 124 16.14 26.79 -10.53
C GLY A 124 15.75 26.41 -11.97
N LYS A 125 15.72 25.12 -12.30
CA LYS A 125 15.43 24.56 -13.62
C LYS A 125 14.32 23.52 -13.52
N GLY A 126 13.73 23.15 -14.67
CA GLY A 126 12.86 21.99 -14.73
C GLY A 126 13.61 20.71 -14.37
N VAL A 127 12.91 19.71 -13.86
CA VAL A 127 13.49 18.44 -13.42
C VAL A 127 12.64 17.32 -14.01
N VAL A 128 13.25 16.48 -14.83
CA VAL A 128 12.57 15.36 -15.50
C VAL A 128 13.35 14.07 -15.24
N PRO A 129 12.68 12.99 -14.82
CA PRO A 129 13.34 11.72 -14.62
C PRO A 129 13.95 11.18 -15.91
N PHE A 130 15.14 10.61 -15.77
CA PHE A 130 15.91 10.02 -16.83
C PHE A 130 16.52 8.71 -16.34
N ASN A 131 16.24 7.63 -17.05
CA ASN A 131 16.77 6.29 -16.75
C ASN A 131 17.70 5.85 -17.87
N GLU A 132 19.00 5.78 -17.58
CA GLU A 132 20.13 5.37 -18.44
C GLU A 132 20.18 5.97 -19.86
N GLU A 133 19.17 5.69 -20.68
CA GLU A 133 19.07 6.09 -22.08
C GLU A 133 17.76 6.82 -22.44
N ARG A 134 16.79 6.93 -21.51
CA ARG A 134 15.44 7.46 -21.84
C ARG A 134 14.87 8.39 -20.76
N TRP A 135 14.16 9.43 -21.20
CA TRP A 135 13.37 10.30 -20.34
C TRP A 135 12.03 9.67 -19.97
N ASP A 136 11.48 10.03 -18.80
CA ASP A 136 10.09 9.75 -18.43
C ASP A 136 9.29 11.04 -18.41
N PRO A 137 8.92 11.57 -19.58
CA PRO A 137 8.48 12.94 -19.72
C PRO A 137 7.07 13.17 -19.17
N LEU A 138 6.29 12.11 -18.95
CA LEU A 138 4.94 12.21 -18.38
C LEU A 138 4.94 12.38 -16.86
N VAL A 139 6.10 12.46 -16.23
CA VAL A 139 6.22 12.86 -14.83
C VAL A 139 7.43 13.78 -14.70
N GLY A 140 7.24 15.05 -14.36
CA GLY A 140 8.34 15.99 -14.35
C GLY A 140 7.90 17.43 -14.18
N ILE A 141 8.85 18.29 -13.83
CA ILE A 141 8.65 19.73 -13.70
C ILE A 141 9.28 20.42 -14.91
N TYR A 142 8.49 21.20 -15.63
CA TYR A 142 8.90 21.94 -16.82
C TYR A 142 8.80 23.44 -16.56
N PRO A 143 9.79 24.26 -16.94
CA PRO A 143 9.66 25.70 -16.79
C PRO A 143 8.63 26.24 -17.80
N VAL A 144 7.86 27.24 -17.40
CA VAL A 144 6.91 27.92 -18.30
C VAL A 144 7.63 28.53 -19.51
N SER A 145 8.90 28.93 -19.34
CA SER A 145 9.75 29.40 -20.44
C SER A 145 10.07 28.34 -21.50
N ALA A 146 9.71 27.07 -21.31
CA ALA A 146 9.79 26.04 -22.34
C ALA A 146 8.64 26.12 -23.36
N LEU A 147 7.57 26.90 -23.10
CA LEU A 147 6.41 27.00 -23.97
C LEU A 147 6.75 27.38 -25.43
N PRO A 148 7.62 28.38 -25.72
CA PRO A 148 8.00 28.70 -27.10
C PRO A 148 8.70 27.54 -27.82
N LEU A 149 9.52 26.77 -27.10
CA LEU A 149 10.19 25.59 -27.67
C LEU A 149 9.17 24.49 -28.00
N VAL A 150 8.18 24.26 -27.13
CA VAL A 150 7.09 23.32 -27.39
C VAL A 150 6.28 23.75 -28.62
N GLN A 151 5.92 25.04 -28.71
CA GLN A 151 5.16 25.60 -29.83
C GLN A 151 5.92 25.49 -31.15
N LEU A 152 7.22 25.82 -31.16
CA LEU A 152 8.08 25.69 -32.35
C LEU A 152 8.10 24.25 -32.85
N ARG A 153 8.31 23.30 -31.95
CA ARG A 153 8.37 21.88 -32.31
C ARG A 153 7.05 21.37 -32.86
N ILE A 154 5.91 21.79 -32.29
CA ILE A 154 4.60 21.44 -32.83
C ILE A 154 4.40 22.04 -34.23
N ALA A 155 4.81 23.29 -34.45
CA ALA A 155 4.74 23.93 -35.77
C ALA A 155 5.62 23.24 -36.83
N GLU A 156 6.71 22.61 -36.40
CA GLU A 156 7.63 21.81 -37.25
C GLU A 156 7.24 20.31 -37.35
N ASP A 157 6.08 19.91 -36.81
CA ASP A 157 5.62 18.51 -36.76
C ASP A 157 6.57 17.55 -36.00
N LEU A 158 7.32 18.08 -35.03
CA LEU A 158 8.31 17.36 -34.21
C LEU A 158 7.73 16.93 -32.85
N LEU A 159 6.76 16.00 -32.88
CA LEU A 159 5.92 15.65 -31.71
C LEU A 159 6.56 14.75 -30.64
N SER A 160 7.80 14.27 -30.83
CA SER A 160 8.47 13.38 -29.87
C SER A 160 8.84 14.09 -28.56
N MET A 161 8.29 13.63 -27.43
CA MET A 161 8.65 14.13 -26.10
C MET A 161 10.10 13.84 -25.71
N GLN A 162 10.68 12.73 -26.17
CA GLN A 162 12.09 12.40 -25.90
C GLN A 162 13.01 13.45 -26.53
N ARG A 163 12.82 13.70 -27.84
CA ARG A 163 13.59 14.73 -28.55
C ARG A 163 13.33 16.15 -28.03
N PHE A 164 12.13 16.40 -27.49
CA PHE A 164 11.85 17.65 -26.77
C PHE A 164 12.70 17.76 -25.50
N CYS A 165 12.74 16.72 -24.67
CA CYS A 165 13.56 16.72 -23.45
C CYS A 165 15.06 16.86 -23.76
N ASP A 166 15.57 16.15 -24.78
CA ASP A 166 16.95 16.31 -25.24
C ASP A 166 17.25 17.75 -25.63
N ARG A 167 16.34 18.39 -26.37
CA ARG A 167 16.51 19.79 -26.79
C ARG A 167 16.40 20.76 -25.61
N ALA A 168 15.44 20.55 -24.72
CA ALA A 168 15.22 21.37 -23.53
C ALA A 168 16.40 21.28 -22.56
N GLU A 169 17.02 20.11 -22.41
CA GLU A 169 18.25 19.94 -21.64
C GLU A 169 19.41 20.70 -22.30
N ASN A 170 19.59 20.56 -23.62
CA ASN A 170 20.65 21.27 -24.36
C ASN A 170 20.49 22.80 -24.29
N GLU A 171 19.26 23.31 -24.22
CA GLU A 171 18.96 24.73 -23.99
C GLU A 171 19.02 25.13 -22.51
N GLY A 172 19.31 24.19 -21.61
CA GLY A 172 19.48 24.42 -20.18
C GLY A 172 18.18 24.65 -19.41
N LEU A 173 17.03 24.34 -20.00
CA LEU A 173 15.69 24.52 -19.42
C LEU A 173 15.36 23.44 -18.38
N ILE A 174 15.79 22.21 -18.61
CA ILE A 174 15.57 21.07 -17.72
C ILE A 174 16.89 20.39 -17.32
N VAL A 175 16.85 19.64 -16.22
CA VAL A 175 17.93 18.75 -15.76
C VAL A 175 17.40 17.35 -15.48
N ARG A 176 18.29 16.36 -15.58
CA ARG A 176 18.02 14.96 -15.27
C ARG A 176 17.89 14.74 -13.76
N THR A 177 17.01 13.81 -13.38
CA THR A 177 16.98 13.18 -12.05
C THR A 177 16.81 11.68 -12.19
N GLU A 178 17.31 10.92 -11.23
CA GLU A 178 16.98 9.51 -11.10
C GLU A 178 15.79 9.34 -10.16
N VAL A 179 14.92 8.38 -10.47
CA VAL A 179 13.81 7.94 -9.62
C VAL A 179 13.77 6.42 -9.68
N ARG A 180 13.08 5.79 -8.71
CA ARG A 180 12.98 4.33 -8.73
C ARG A 180 12.20 3.85 -9.96
N SER A 181 12.72 2.84 -10.64
CA SER A 181 12.14 2.33 -11.89
C SER A 181 10.75 1.71 -11.71
N ASP A 182 10.43 1.20 -10.51
CA ASP A 182 9.10 0.70 -10.18
C ASP A 182 8.02 1.79 -10.13
N TRP A 183 8.41 3.06 -9.92
CA TRP A 183 7.47 4.19 -9.94
C TRP A 183 7.02 4.59 -11.34
N LEU A 184 7.80 4.21 -12.36
CA LEU A 184 7.64 4.61 -13.76
C LEU A 184 6.87 3.57 -14.59
N GLN A 185 6.26 2.58 -13.94
CA GLN A 185 5.44 1.57 -14.61
C GLN A 185 4.17 2.19 -15.17
N ASN A 186 4.05 2.16 -16.50
CA ASN A 186 2.90 2.67 -17.23
C ASN A 186 1.86 1.56 -17.44
N ILE A 187 0.57 1.90 -17.39
CA ILE A 187 -0.52 1.03 -17.86
C ILE A 187 -0.84 1.38 -19.31
N ASN A 188 -0.50 0.54 -20.28
CA ASN A 188 -0.78 0.76 -21.71
C ASN A 188 -1.72 -0.24 -22.35
N THR A 189 -1.82 -1.46 -21.82
CA THR A 189 -2.70 -2.51 -22.35
C THR A 189 -3.60 -3.09 -21.26
N PRO A 190 -4.71 -3.78 -21.62
CA PRO A 190 -5.53 -4.49 -20.66
C PRO A 190 -4.75 -5.54 -19.89
N GLU A 191 -3.77 -6.20 -20.52
CA GLU A 191 -2.91 -7.19 -19.85
C GLU A 191 -1.96 -6.53 -18.84
N GLU A 192 -1.41 -5.36 -19.12
CA GLU A 192 -0.59 -4.61 -18.14
C GLU A 192 -1.46 -4.09 -16.99
N TYR A 193 -2.66 -3.58 -17.30
CA TYR A 193 -3.67 -3.21 -16.30
C TYR A 193 -4.03 -4.41 -15.43
N ASP A 194 -4.33 -5.54 -16.05
CA ASP A 194 -4.69 -6.78 -15.38
C ASP A 194 -3.51 -7.33 -14.61
N GLN A 195 -2.26 -7.27 -15.08
CA GLN A 195 -1.08 -7.70 -14.30
C GLN A 195 -0.87 -6.81 -13.07
N LEU A 196 -1.03 -5.49 -13.23
CA LEU A 196 -0.92 -4.53 -12.15
C LEU A 196 -2.13 -4.58 -11.17
N GLN A 197 -3.30 -5.03 -11.63
CA GLN A 197 -4.51 -5.28 -10.81
C GLN A 197 -4.52 -6.68 -10.16
N GLN A 198 -4.12 -7.72 -10.89
CA GLN A 198 -3.95 -9.11 -10.43
C GLN A 198 -2.93 -9.15 -9.30
N GLY A 199 -1.93 -8.27 -9.34
CA GLY A 199 -1.01 -8.06 -8.23
C GLY A 199 -1.62 -7.43 -6.97
N MET A 200 -2.91 -7.06 -6.93
CA MET A 200 -3.47 -6.35 -5.78
C MET A 200 -4.46 -7.15 -4.94
N PHE A 201 -5.76 -7.39 -5.21
CA PHE A 201 -6.55 -8.06 -4.14
C PHE A 201 -7.76 -8.96 -4.51
N ASP A 202 -8.20 -9.06 -5.77
CA ASP A 202 -9.35 -9.89 -6.13
C ASP A 202 -9.37 -10.44 -7.58
N HIS A 203 -10.15 -11.52 -7.80
CA HIS A 203 -10.35 -12.20 -9.07
C HIS A 203 -11.84 -12.19 -9.47
N PRO A 204 -12.22 -11.65 -10.65
CA PRO A 204 -13.59 -11.73 -11.14
C PRO A 204 -13.92 -13.17 -11.52
N THR A 205 -14.98 -13.72 -10.93
CA THR A 205 -15.40 -15.11 -11.13
C THR A 205 -16.87 -15.17 -11.55
N LEU A 206 -17.15 -15.90 -12.63
CA LEU A 206 -18.54 -16.17 -13.03
C LEU A 206 -19.10 -17.30 -12.17
N LEU A 207 -20.15 -17.04 -11.39
CA LEU A 207 -20.79 -18.01 -10.53
C LEU A 207 -22.27 -18.22 -10.87
N SER A 208 -22.84 -19.31 -10.34
CA SER A 208 -24.28 -19.57 -10.37
C SER A 208 -24.88 -19.27 -8.98
N ARG A 209 -25.60 -18.14 -8.85
CA ARG A 209 -26.24 -17.69 -7.60
C ARG A 209 -27.65 -18.23 -7.53
N PHE A 210 -27.95 -18.94 -6.44
CA PHE A 210 -29.32 -19.34 -6.12
C PHE A 210 -29.97 -18.30 -5.21
N GLU A 211 -31.10 -17.75 -5.64
CA GLU A 211 -31.97 -16.94 -4.80
C GLU A 211 -33.31 -17.64 -4.65
N THR A 212 -33.83 -17.76 -3.42
CA THR A 212 -35.05 -18.53 -3.10
C THR A 212 -36.25 -18.15 -3.97
N LYS A 213 -36.31 -16.88 -4.41
CA LYS A 213 -37.39 -16.35 -5.26
C LYS A 213 -37.10 -16.44 -6.77
N ARG A 214 -35.85 -16.61 -7.19
CA ARG A 214 -35.42 -16.51 -8.61
C ARG A 214 -34.72 -17.77 -9.14
N GLY A 215 -34.45 -18.77 -8.31
CA GLY A 215 -33.70 -19.94 -8.72
C GLY A 215 -32.23 -19.62 -9.00
N PHE A 216 -31.57 -20.43 -9.83
CA PHE A 216 -30.17 -20.20 -10.22
C PHE A 216 -30.07 -19.12 -11.31
N THR A 217 -29.16 -18.17 -11.11
CA THR A 217 -28.80 -17.14 -12.08
C THR A 217 -27.29 -17.06 -12.22
N LYS A 218 -26.77 -16.80 -13.43
CA LYS A 218 -25.34 -16.57 -13.63
C LYS A 218 -25.02 -15.11 -13.33
N VAL A 219 -24.07 -14.87 -12.43
CA VAL A 219 -23.62 -13.52 -12.04
C VAL A 219 -22.11 -13.50 -11.88
N HIS A 220 -21.50 -12.34 -12.10
CA HIS A 220 -20.11 -12.11 -11.75
C HIS A 220 -19.98 -11.74 -10.28
N ASP A 221 -18.95 -12.26 -9.63
CA ASP A 221 -18.56 -11.94 -8.27
C ASP A 221 -17.06 -11.67 -8.21
N ARG A 222 -16.58 -11.02 -7.14
CA ARG A 222 -15.15 -10.75 -6.93
C ARG A 222 -14.66 -11.59 -5.76
N LEU A 223 -13.72 -12.48 -6.01
CA LEU A 223 -13.13 -13.36 -5.00
C LEU A 223 -11.80 -12.79 -4.54
N ALA A 224 -11.43 -12.92 -3.27
CA ALA A 224 -10.08 -12.58 -2.84
C ALA A 224 -9.02 -13.38 -3.62
N ALA A 225 -7.94 -12.70 -4.01
CA ALA A 225 -6.78 -13.38 -4.59
C ALA A 225 -6.03 -14.18 -3.51
N GLU A 226 -5.59 -15.38 -3.88
CA GLU A 226 -4.83 -16.29 -3.02
C GLU A 226 -3.70 -16.91 -3.86
N GLU A 227 -2.46 -16.55 -3.53
CA GLU A 227 -1.26 -16.97 -4.26
C GLU A 227 -0.19 -17.46 -3.28
N PRO A 228 0.65 -18.44 -3.67
CA PRO A 228 1.78 -18.84 -2.85
C PRO A 228 2.81 -17.72 -2.79
N LEU A 229 3.45 -17.55 -1.63
CA LEU A 229 4.64 -16.72 -1.44
C LEU A 229 5.71 -17.56 -0.76
N GLU A 230 6.86 -17.69 -1.41
CA GLU A 230 8.07 -18.27 -0.83
C GLU A 230 8.90 -17.17 -0.16
N ILE A 231 9.24 -17.37 1.11
CA ILE A 231 10.18 -16.54 1.86
C ILE A 231 11.50 -17.31 2.00
N ARG A 232 12.55 -16.73 1.43
CA ARG A 232 13.94 -17.15 1.59
C ARG A 232 14.67 -16.22 2.53
N VAL A 233 15.65 -16.76 3.25
CA VAL A 233 16.60 -15.99 4.04
C VAL A 233 17.99 -16.44 3.64
N GLU A 234 18.82 -15.51 3.19
CA GLU A 234 20.15 -15.80 2.64
C GLU A 234 20.10 -16.89 1.55
N GLY A 235 19.11 -16.79 0.65
CA GLY A 235 18.88 -17.73 -0.46
C GLY A 235 18.29 -19.08 -0.05
N LYS A 236 18.11 -19.37 1.24
CA LYS A 236 17.52 -20.62 1.73
C LYS A 236 16.01 -20.48 1.92
N SER A 237 15.23 -21.38 1.32
CA SER A 237 13.77 -21.45 1.52
C SER A 237 13.43 -21.76 2.98
N ILE A 238 12.67 -20.87 3.62
CA ILE A 238 12.26 -21.00 5.02
C ILE A 238 10.78 -21.32 5.15
N ALA A 239 9.93 -20.66 4.35
CA ALA A 239 8.49 -20.84 4.41
C ALA A 239 7.85 -20.64 3.03
N VAL A 240 6.76 -21.37 2.80
CA VAL A 240 5.83 -21.11 1.70
C VAL A 240 4.45 -20.97 2.30
N MET A 241 3.76 -19.87 2.01
CA MET A 241 2.44 -19.57 2.55
C MET A 241 1.51 -19.06 1.46
N MET A 242 0.22 -19.41 1.54
CA MET A 242 -0.80 -18.80 0.71
C MET A 242 -1.16 -17.44 1.29
N ARG A 243 -1.13 -16.39 0.47
CA ARG A 243 -1.37 -15.00 0.86
C ARG A 243 -2.31 -14.32 -0.12
N THR A 244 -2.86 -13.18 0.29
CA THR A 244 -3.40 -12.20 -0.67
C THR A 244 -2.30 -11.25 -1.12
N PRO A 245 -2.08 -11.06 -2.43
CA PRO A 245 -0.99 -10.24 -2.92
C PRO A 245 -0.91 -8.81 -2.37
N GLY A 246 0.30 -8.28 -2.31
CA GLY A 246 0.57 -6.94 -1.80
C GLY A 246 1.05 -6.90 -0.34
N HIS A 247 1.93 -5.93 -0.05
CA HIS A 247 2.63 -5.80 1.23
C HIS A 247 3.50 -7.02 1.59
N ASP A 248 4.08 -7.70 0.59
CA ASP A 248 4.81 -8.96 0.80
C ASP A 248 6.11 -8.78 1.60
N GLU A 249 6.78 -7.65 1.43
CA GLU A 249 7.96 -7.28 2.23
C GLU A 249 7.61 -7.17 3.72
N GLU A 250 6.42 -6.63 4.02
CA GLU A 250 5.89 -6.54 5.38
C GLU A 250 5.49 -7.93 5.91
N LEU A 251 4.90 -8.79 5.07
CA LEU A 251 4.61 -10.17 5.44
C LEU A 251 5.90 -10.93 5.79
N ALA A 252 6.94 -10.82 4.96
CA ALA A 252 8.23 -11.46 5.20
C ALA A 252 8.92 -10.94 6.47
N ALA A 253 9.01 -9.62 6.62
CA ALA A 253 9.58 -9.01 7.82
C ALA A 253 8.83 -9.42 9.09
N GLY A 254 7.49 -9.40 9.06
CA GLY A 254 6.66 -9.77 10.20
C GLY A 254 6.78 -11.24 10.56
N PHE A 255 6.79 -12.12 9.56
CA PHE A 255 7.04 -13.55 9.75
C PHE A 255 8.37 -13.77 10.49
N LEU A 256 9.46 -13.16 10.03
CA LEU A 256 10.78 -13.27 10.67
C LEU A 256 10.80 -12.73 12.11
N VAL A 257 10.05 -11.65 12.42
CA VAL A 257 9.90 -11.18 13.81
C VAL A 257 9.21 -12.24 14.66
N THR A 258 8.09 -12.77 14.18
CA THR A 258 7.26 -13.68 14.98
C THR A 258 7.89 -15.04 15.22
N GLU A 259 8.78 -15.46 14.31
CA GLU A 259 9.61 -16.66 14.47
C GLU A 259 10.89 -16.38 15.29
N GLY A 260 11.09 -15.15 15.78
CA GLY A 260 12.24 -14.77 16.61
C GLY A 260 13.55 -14.64 15.84
N VAL A 261 13.49 -14.56 14.51
CA VAL A 261 14.67 -14.43 13.64
C VAL A 261 15.23 -13.03 13.73
N VAL A 262 14.39 -11.99 13.65
CA VAL A 262 14.81 -10.57 13.73
C VAL A 262 14.03 -9.85 14.83
N ARG A 263 14.60 -8.76 15.35
CA ARG A 263 14.00 -7.95 16.41
C ARG A 263 13.88 -6.48 16.02
N ASN A 264 14.84 -5.96 15.25
CA ASN A 264 14.91 -4.56 14.84
C ASN A 264 15.01 -4.45 13.31
N ALA A 265 14.67 -3.28 12.76
CA ALA A 265 14.79 -3.03 11.32
C ALA A 265 16.22 -3.25 10.81
N ASP A 266 17.22 -2.84 11.61
CA ASP A 266 18.64 -2.92 11.28
C ASP A 266 19.17 -4.37 11.17
N ASP A 267 18.41 -5.36 11.66
CA ASP A 267 18.76 -6.78 11.50
C ASP A 267 18.56 -7.26 10.05
N ILE A 268 17.76 -6.51 9.26
CA ILE A 268 17.49 -6.78 7.85
C ILE A 268 18.31 -5.80 7.00
N PHE A 269 19.19 -6.34 6.16
CA PHE A 269 19.94 -5.55 5.19
C PHE A 269 19.07 -5.20 3.97
N GLU A 270 18.32 -6.18 3.45
CA GLU A 270 17.58 -6.04 2.20
C GLU A 270 16.46 -7.08 2.11
N ILE A 271 15.32 -6.72 1.51
CA ILE A 271 14.27 -7.67 1.11
C ILE A 271 14.07 -7.51 -0.40
N ASN A 272 14.38 -8.55 -1.16
CA ASN A 272 14.31 -8.50 -2.61
C ASN A 272 13.36 -9.54 -3.18
N ARG A 273 12.60 -9.13 -4.19
CA ARG A 273 11.84 -10.06 -5.01
C ARG A 273 12.74 -10.70 -6.05
N CYS A 274 12.84 -12.02 -6.04
CA CYS A 274 13.67 -12.75 -7.00
C CYS A 274 13.03 -12.62 -8.40
N ARG A 275 13.77 -12.03 -9.34
CA ARG A 275 13.32 -11.82 -10.73
C ARG A 275 13.75 -12.92 -11.69
N ASP A 276 14.77 -13.70 -11.32
CA ASP A 276 15.38 -14.75 -12.16
C ASP A 276 14.76 -16.14 -11.92
N ILE A 277 13.46 -16.19 -11.57
CA ILE A 277 12.73 -17.44 -11.38
C ILE A 277 12.22 -17.92 -12.74
N THR A 278 12.70 -19.08 -13.18
CA THR A 278 12.35 -19.67 -14.48
C THR A 278 10.97 -20.33 -14.52
N ASP A 279 10.39 -20.60 -13.35
CA ASP A 279 9.05 -21.14 -13.21
C ASP A 279 8.01 -19.99 -13.25
N PRO A 280 7.15 -19.92 -14.29
CA PRO A 280 6.15 -18.87 -14.41
C PRO A 280 5.15 -18.80 -13.25
N GLU A 281 4.87 -19.90 -12.56
CA GLU A 281 3.92 -19.91 -11.42
C GLU A 281 4.56 -19.35 -10.13
N ALA A 282 5.88 -19.44 -10.02
CA ALA A 282 6.65 -18.88 -8.91
C ALA A 282 7.23 -17.48 -9.22
N ALA A 283 7.20 -17.05 -10.48
CA ALA A 283 7.70 -15.75 -10.91
C ALA A 283 6.94 -14.61 -10.20
N GLY A 284 7.66 -13.77 -9.46
CA GLY A 284 7.07 -12.69 -8.66
C GLY A 284 6.59 -13.09 -7.26
N ASN A 285 6.66 -14.38 -6.93
CA ASN A 285 6.17 -14.98 -5.68
C ASN A 285 7.30 -15.52 -4.78
N VAL A 286 8.52 -15.06 -5.00
CA VAL A 286 9.68 -15.40 -4.17
C VAL A 286 10.31 -14.11 -3.64
N LEU A 287 10.40 -14.00 -2.32
CA LEU A 287 11.18 -12.99 -1.63
C LEU A 287 12.42 -13.62 -1.01
N ASP A 288 13.54 -12.94 -1.12
CA ASP A 288 14.78 -13.27 -0.43
C ASP A 288 15.16 -12.14 0.51
N VAL A 289 15.29 -12.48 1.79
CA VAL A 289 15.67 -11.56 2.86
C VAL A 289 17.14 -11.75 3.18
N LYS A 290 17.91 -10.69 3.02
CA LYS A 290 19.31 -10.63 3.47
C LYS A 290 19.37 -10.01 4.85
N LEU A 291 20.03 -10.69 5.76
CA LEU A 291 20.26 -10.23 7.12
C LEU A 291 21.49 -9.34 7.16
N ALA A 292 21.52 -8.42 8.11
CA ALA A 292 22.69 -7.59 8.32
C ALA A 292 23.88 -8.44 8.81
N SER A 293 25.10 -8.07 8.40
CA SER A 293 26.34 -8.83 8.69
C SER A 293 26.62 -9.09 10.17
N HIS A 294 26.04 -8.29 11.07
CA HIS A 294 26.18 -8.45 12.52
C HIS A 294 25.18 -9.46 13.10
N HIS A 295 24.21 -9.92 12.31
CA HIS A 295 23.13 -10.78 12.73
C HIS A 295 23.34 -12.20 12.20
N ASN A 296 23.38 -13.18 13.09
CA ASN A 296 23.58 -14.58 12.74
C ASN A 296 22.39 -15.41 13.23
N ALA A 297 21.50 -15.76 12.31
CA ALA A 297 20.33 -16.57 12.60
C ALA A 297 20.62 -18.06 12.33
N ASP A 298 20.19 -18.94 13.25
CA ASP A 298 20.20 -20.39 13.02
C ASP A 298 19.02 -20.79 12.11
N LEU A 299 19.26 -20.68 10.80
CA LEU A 299 18.26 -21.01 9.79
C LEU A 299 17.88 -22.50 9.78
N GLU A 300 18.67 -23.42 10.34
CA GLU A 300 18.31 -24.85 10.40
C GLU A 300 17.31 -25.17 11.51
N LYS A 301 17.42 -24.48 12.65
CA LYS A 301 16.40 -24.54 13.71
C LYS A 301 15.07 -24.00 13.21
N LEU A 302 15.11 -22.87 12.49
CA LEU A 302 13.93 -22.21 11.91
C LEU A 302 13.19 -23.10 10.92
N THR A 303 13.87 -23.67 9.92
CA THR A 303 13.22 -24.54 8.92
C THR A 303 12.51 -25.72 9.59
N ARG A 304 13.13 -26.36 10.59
CA ARG A 304 12.52 -27.49 11.32
C ARG A 304 11.30 -27.08 12.14
N HIS A 305 11.33 -25.92 12.79
CA HIS A 305 10.20 -25.41 13.58
C HIS A 305 8.99 -25.10 12.71
N VAL A 306 9.16 -24.42 11.58
CA VAL A 306 8.07 -24.05 10.65
C VAL A 306 7.35 -25.28 10.08
N PHE A 307 8.12 -26.32 9.71
CA PHE A 307 7.54 -27.59 9.26
C PHE A 307 6.79 -28.35 10.37
N THR A 308 7.20 -28.19 11.64
CA THR A 308 6.62 -28.92 12.77
C THR A 308 5.37 -28.25 13.33
N SER A 309 5.34 -26.90 13.40
CA SER A 309 4.19 -26.12 13.89
C SER A 309 2.96 -26.22 12.97
N SER A 310 3.20 -26.49 11.69
CA SER A 310 2.16 -26.64 10.66
C SER A 310 1.35 -27.95 10.77
N SER A 311 1.83 -28.97 11.49
CA SER A 311 1.43 -30.34 11.17
C SER A 311 0.70 -31.18 12.23
N CYS A 312 0.70 -30.89 13.53
CA CYS A 312 -0.19 -31.52 14.52
C CYS A 312 0.05 -30.94 15.92
N GLY A 313 -0.99 -30.87 16.75
CA GLY A 313 -0.97 -30.28 18.10
C GLY A 313 0.10 -30.88 19.03
N VAL A 314 1.28 -30.28 19.03
CA VAL A 314 2.33 -30.52 20.01
C VAL A 314 1.83 -30.08 21.38
N CYS A 315 2.11 -30.88 22.41
CA CYS A 315 1.69 -30.66 23.80
C CYS A 315 2.00 -29.21 24.23
N GLY A 316 0.95 -28.39 24.40
CA GLY A 316 1.06 -26.92 24.43
C GLY A 316 2.03 -26.34 25.47
N LYS A 317 2.33 -27.05 26.55
CA LYS A 317 3.22 -26.54 27.62
C LYS A 317 4.68 -26.43 27.18
N ALA A 318 5.22 -27.44 26.48
CA ALA A 318 6.59 -27.40 25.98
C ALA A 318 6.78 -26.32 24.91
N THR A 319 5.77 -26.10 24.07
CA THR A 319 5.74 -25.04 23.07
C THR A 319 5.72 -23.66 23.71
N ILE A 320 4.90 -23.47 24.76
CA ILE A 320 4.84 -22.21 25.53
C ILE A 320 6.19 -21.88 26.17
N ASP A 321 6.81 -22.84 26.84
CA ASP A 321 8.10 -22.63 27.51
C ASP A 321 9.20 -22.23 26.50
N SER A 322 9.19 -22.81 25.29
CA SER A 322 10.13 -22.40 24.23
C SER A 322 9.90 -20.97 23.74
N ILE A 323 8.65 -20.52 23.66
CA ILE A 323 8.33 -19.14 23.23
C ILE A 323 8.83 -18.13 24.26
N PHE A 324 8.71 -18.43 25.55
CA PHE A 324 9.19 -17.54 26.61
C PHE A 324 10.72 -17.45 26.72
N GLN A 325 11.47 -18.31 26.03
CA GLN A 325 12.92 -18.13 25.89
C GLN A 325 13.25 -16.95 24.96
N ASP A 326 12.42 -16.73 23.94
CA ASP A 326 12.64 -15.72 22.92
C ASP A 326 11.89 -14.40 23.24
N PHE A 327 10.71 -14.49 23.86
CA PHE A 327 9.84 -13.36 24.16
C PHE A 327 9.37 -13.35 25.61
N SER A 328 9.74 -12.32 26.36
CA SER A 328 9.31 -12.17 27.76
C SER A 328 7.84 -11.75 27.88
N PRO A 329 7.14 -12.13 28.97
CA PRO A 329 5.82 -11.60 29.28
C PRO A 329 5.75 -10.07 29.28
N ILE A 330 4.61 -9.52 28.84
CA ILE A 330 4.43 -8.08 28.62
C ILE A 330 4.03 -7.35 29.90
N GLU A 331 4.81 -6.33 30.23
CA GLU A 331 4.44 -5.23 31.12
C GLU A 331 4.10 -3.99 30.27
N SER A 332 2.96 -3.35 30.54
CA SER A 332 2.53 -2.17 29.79
C SER A 332 1.45 -1.41 30.56
N ASP A 333 1.58 -0.08 30.55
CA ASP A 333 0.67 0.88 31.19
C ASP A 333 -0.47 1.34 30.29
N ILE A 334 -0.64 0.77 29.09
CA ILE A 334 -1.76 1.17 28.23
C ILE A 334 -3.10 0.78 28.86
N HIS A 335 -4.04 1.71 28.81
CA HIS A 335 -5.41 1.49 29.24
C HIS A 335 -6.40 1.97 28.18
N ILE A 336 -7.53 1.27 28.06
CA ILE A 336 -8.63 1.67 27.18
C ILE A 336 -9.97 1.61 27.91
N SER A 337 -10.82 2.62 27.67
CA SER A 337 -12.19 2.62 28.17
C SER A 337 -13.07 1.66 27.36
N PRO A 338 -14.07 0.99 27.97
CA PRO A 338 -15.03 0.13 27.27
C PRO A 338 -15.71 0.81 26.08
N LYS A 339 -16.07 2.10 26.23
CA LYS A 339 -16.69 2.90 25.15
C LYS A 339 -15.80 3.00 23.91
N ARG A 340 -14.50 3.23 24.08
CA ARG A 340 -13.53 3.28 22.97
C ARG A 340 -13.34 1.91 22.35
N LEU A 341 -13.20 0.88 23.18
CA LEU A 341 -13.04 -0.50 22.72
C LEU A 341 -14.22 -0.94 21.84
N LEU A 342 -15.44 -0.64 22.26
CA LEU A 342 -16.67 -0.90 21.48
C LEU A 342 -16.74 -0.17 20.14
N SER A 343 -16.00 0.93 19.96
CA SER A 343 -15.98 1.70 18.71
C SER A 343 -14.97 1.19 17.66
N LEU A 344 -14.06 0.29 18.05
CA LEU A 344 -13.00 -0.17 17.15
C LEU A 344 -13.51 -1.02 15.97
N PRO A 345 -14.49 -1.93 16.13
CA PRO A 345 -15.00 -2.73 15.01
C PRO A 345 -15.56 -1.89 13.86
N ASP A 346 -16.28 -0.81 14.15
CA ASP A 346 -16.85 0.06 13.11
C ASP A 346 -15.74 0.82 12.37
N ARG A 347 -14.71 1.26 13.09
CA ARG A 347 -13.53 1.90 12.51
C ARG A 347 -12.71 0.95 11.64
N LEU A 348 -12.60 -0.31 12.07
CA LEU A 348 -11.97 -1.36 11.26
C LEU A 348 -12.75 -1.54 9.96
N ARG A 349 -14.07 -1.76 10.07
CA ARG A 349 -14.93 -2.01 8.91
C ARG A 349 -14.91 -0.86 7.91
N ALA A 350 -14.99 0.38 8.38
CA ALA A 350 -14.94 1.57 7.52
C ALA A 350 -13.60 1.75 6.78
N ALA A 351 -12.52 1.12 7.27
CA ALA A 351 -11.20 1.18 6.65
C ALA A 351 -10.85 -0.07 5.81
N GLN A 352 -11.68 -1.12 5.85
CA GLN A 352 -11.47 -2.35 5.08
C GLN A 352 -12.00 -2.23 3.65
N GLU A 353 -11.21 -1.59 2.79
CA GLU A 353 -11.57 -1.32 1.39
C GLU A 353 -11.83 -2.59 0.56
N THR A 354 -11.16 -3.70 0.87
CA THR A 354 -11.25 -4.94 0.07
C THR A 354 -12.31 -5.90 0.59
N PHE A 355 -12.51 -5.97 1.91
CA PHE A 355 -13.55 -6.82 2.50
C PHE A 355 -14.95 -6.46 2.01
N GLU A 356 -15.25 -5.17 1.79
CA GLU A 356 -16.54 -4.75 1.23
C GLU A 356 -16.77 -5.29 -0.20
N LYS A 357 -15.70 -5.56 -0.95
CA LYS A 357 -15.75 -6.01 -2.34
C LYS A 357 -15.79 -7.53 -2.47
N THR A 358 -15.08 -8.27 -1.61
CA THR A 358 -14.92 -9.73 -1.73
C THR A 358 -15.57 -10.53 -0.61
N GLY A 359 -15.80 -9.92 0.56
CA GLY A 359 -16.25 -10.60 1.77
C GLY A 359 -15.30 -11.68 2.31
N GLY A 360 -14.10 -11.82 1.74
CA GLY A 360 -13.26 -13.01 1.90
C GLY A 360 -11.96 -12.81 2.67
N LEU A 361 -11.62 -11.58 3.07
CA LEU A 361 -10.34 -11.29 3.74
C LEU A 361 -10.47 -11.14 5.25
N HIS A 362 -9.45 -11.61 5.95
CA HIS A 362 -9.20 -11.26 7.34
C HIS A 362 -8.47 -9.93 7.44
N ALA A 363 -8.64 -9.24 8.57
CA ALA A 363 -7.96 -7.99 8.86
C ALA A 363 -7.37 -7.99 10.26
N SER A 364 -6.20 -7.36 10.36
CA SER A 364 -5.50 -7.05 11.61
C SER A 364 -5.22 -5.55 11.62
N ALA A 365 -5.52 -4.90 12.73
CA ALA A 365 -5.38 -3.46 12.87
C ALA A 365 -4.80 -3.03 14.22
N LEU A 366 -3.94 -2.03 14.19
CA LEU A 366 -3.40 -1.38 15.39
C LEU A 366 -4.17 -0.10 15.68
N PHE A 367 -4.52 0.07 16.94
CA PHE A 367 -5.12 1.28 17.49
C PHE A 367 -4.27 1.84 18.62
N ASP A 368 -4.32 3.16 18.79
CA ASP A 368 -3.80 3.81 20.00
C ASP A 368 -4.79 3.73 21.18
N ALA A 369 -4.39 4.18 22.36
CA ALA A 369 -5.25 4.26 23.56
C ALA A 369 -6.47 5.19 23.40
N ARG A 370 -6.49 6.05 22.37
CA ARG A 370 -7.61 6.94 22.02
C ARG A 370 -8.62 6.26 21.10
N GLY A 371 -8.29 5.08 20.55
CA GLY A 371 -9.10 4.37 19.56
C GLY A 371 -8.89 4.88 18.13
N THR A 372 -7.79 5.56 17.86
CA THR A 372 -7.39 6.00 16.52
C THR A 372 -6.72 4.85 15.78
N LEU A 373 -7.20 4.53 14.59
CA LEU A 373 -6.57 3.52 13.72
C LEU A 373 -5.19 4.02 13.29
N GLN A 374 -4.15 3.23 13.54
CA GLN A 374 -2.76 3.53 13.21
C GLN A 374 -2.30 2.77 11.96
N LEU A 375 -2.72 1.51 11.84
CA LEU A 375 -2.30 0.62 10.76
C LEU A 375 -3.35 -0.48 10.57
N LEU A 376 -3.60 -0.86 9.32
CA LEU A 376 -4.51 -1.93 8.93
C LEU A 376 -3.84 -2.76 7.83
N ARG A 377 -3.93 -4.08 7.93
CA ARG A 377 -3.60 -5.00 6.83
C ARG A 377 -4.64 -6.09 6.69
N GLU A 378 -4.83 -6.51 5.44
CA GLU A 378 -5.77 -7.55 5.05
C GLU A 378 -5.03 -8.71 4.38
N ASP A 379 -5.55 -9.91 4.58
CA ASP A 379 -5.07 -11.13 3.92
C ASP A 379 -6.11 -12.25 4.04
N VAL A 380 -6.12 -13.20 3.10
CA VAL A 380 -6.95 -14.41 3.19
C VAL A 380 -6.62 -15.22 4.46
N GLY A 381 -5.35 -15.17 4.90
CA GLY A 381 -4.88 -15.74 6.15
C GLY A 381 -4.87 -14.72 7.30
N ARG A 382 -5.60 -14.98 8.39
CA ARG A 382 -5.57 -14.11 9.59
C ARG A 382 -4.18 -13.95 10.21
N HIS A 383 -3.32 -14.96 10.08
CA HIS A 383 -1.94 -14.94 10.56
C HIS A 383 -1.09 -14.00 9.71
N ASN A 384 -1.17 -14.14 8.38
CA ASN A 384 -0.49 -13.26 7.44
C ASN A 384 -0.92 -11.80 7.59
N ALA A 385 -2.21 -11.54 7.84
CA ALA A 385 -2.69 -10.19 8.09
C ALA A 385 -2.02 -9.55 9.31
N LEU A 386 -1.82 -10.34 10.39
CA LEU A 386 -1.08 -9.89 11.56
C LEU A 386 0.43 -9.75 11.27
N ASP A 387 1.03 -10.69 10.56
CA ASP A 387 2.45 -10.60 10.19
C ASP A 387 2.71 -9.34 9.35
N LYS A 388 1.87 -9.01 8.36
CA LYS A 388 1.96 -7.75 7.61
C LYS A 388 1.92 -6.51 8.53
N VAL A 389 1.04 -6.49 9.54
CA VAL A 389 1.00 -5.41 10.54
C VAL A 389 2.31 -5.31 11.31
N ILE A 390 2.83 -6.45 11.79
CA ILE A 390 4.05 -6.52 12.60
C ILE A 390 5.27 -6.11 11.76
N GLY A 391 5.39 -6.63 10.54
CA GLY A 391 6.51 -6.31 9.66
C GLY A 391 6.51 -4.87 9.22
N ARG A 392 5.34 -4.27 8.96
CA ARG A 392 5.30 -2.82 8.71
C ARG A 392 5.79 -2.02 9.92
N ALA A 393 5.41 -2.41 11.13
CA ALA A 393 5.89 -1.78 12.35
C ALA A 393 7.40 -1.97 12.56
N LEU A 394 7.95 -3.14 12.23
CA LEU A 394 9.39 -3.39 12.23
C LEU A 394 10.11 -2.44 11.28
N LEU A 395 9.70 -2.41 10.01
CA LEU A 395 10.33 -1.62 8.96
C LEU A 395 10.25 -0.10 9.24
N ASP A 396 9.20 0.35 9.93
CA ASP A 396 9.06 1.74 10.39
C ASP A 396 9.88 2.03 11.68
N GLY A 397 10.58 1.04 12.27
CA GLY A 397 11.33 1.20 13.53
C GLY A 397 10.45 1.41 14.76
N LYS A 398 9.22 0.86 14.76
CA LYS A 398 8.19 1.10 15.80
C LYS A 398 8.01 -0.04 16.79
N LEU A 399 8.78 -1.12 16.71
CA LEU A 399 8.75 -2.17 17.73
C LEU A 399 9.53 -1.74 18.99
N PRO A 400 9.11 -2.19 20.20
CA PRO A 400 7.90 -2.95 20.50
C PRO A 400 6.62 -2.08 20.46
N LEU A 401 5.48 -2.70 20.14
CA LEU A 401 4.16 -2.05 20.07
C LEU A 401 3.46 -2.00 21.44
N SER A 402 4.23 -1.69 22.49
CA SER A 402 3.79 -1.73 23.90
C SER A 402 2.71 -0.71 24.24
N ASP A 403 2.45 0.27 23.37
CA ASP A 403 1.45 1.32 23.48
C ASP A 403 0.34 1.19 22.41
N ARG A 404 0.12 -0.03 21.90
CA ARG A 404 -0.91 -0.32 20.88
C ARG A 404 -1.91 -1.38 21.33
N ILE A 405 -3.05 -1.37 20.65
CA ILE A 405 -4.14 -2.32 20.79
C ILE A 405 -4.33 -3.00 19.45
N LEU A 406 -4.25 -4.32 19.41
CA LEU A 406 -4.54 -5.10 18.21
C LEU A 406 -6.02 -5.47 18.17
N LEU A 407 -6.68 -5.20 17.05
CA LEU A 407 -7.99 -5.75 16.71
C LEU A 407 -7.85 -6.69 15.53
N VAL A 408 -8.38 -7.92 15.65
CA VAL A 408 -8.44 -8.90 14.57
C VAL A 408 -9.89 -9.23 14.20
N SER A 409 -10.17 -9.41 12.90
CA SER A 409 -11.51 -9.78 12.44
C SER A 409 -11.84 -11.26 12.65
N GLY A 410 -10.83 -12.12 12.72
CA GLY A 410 -10.95 -13.58 12.85
C GLY A 410 -11.08 -14.10 14.30
N ARG A 411 -11.05 -15.43 14.44
CA ARG A 411 -10.90 -16.12 15.73
C ARG A 411 -9.49 -15.92 16.26
N ILE A 412 -9.36 -15.78 17.58
CA ILE A 412 -8.07 -15.61 18.23
C ILE A 412 -7.51 -16.97 18.65
N SER A 413 -6.59 -17.50 17.86
CA SER A 413 -5.84 -18.73 18.17
C SER A 413 -4.60 -18.44 19.03
N PHE A 414 -4.04 -19.49 19.63
CA PHE A 414 -2.77 -19.45 20.35
C PHE A 414 -1.66 -18.71 19.57
N GLU A 415 -1.45 -19.12 18.31
CA GLU A 415 -0.51 -18.52 17.36
C GLU A 415 -0.67 -17.00 17.21
N LEU A 416 -1.90 -16.47 17.23
CA LEU A 416 -2.10 -15.02 17.09
C LEU A 416 -1.68 -14.26 18.35
N ILE A 417 -1.87 -14.86 19.53
CA ILE A 417 -1.39 -14.28 20.78
C ILE A 417 0.15 -14.33 20.84
N GLN A 418 0.76 -15.43 20.40
CA GLN A 418 2.22 -15.55 20.27
C GLN A 418 2.80 -14.49 19.34
N LYS A 419 2.25 -14.32 18.14
CA LYS A 419 2.67 -13.28 17.19
C LYS A 419 2.52 -11.88 17.79
N ALA A 420 1.41 -11.63 18.49
CA ALA A 420 1.20 -10.37 19.20
C ALA A 420 2.22 -10.17 20.35
N LEU A 421 2.61 -11.23 21.06
CA LEU A 421 3.64 -11.20 22.10
C LEU A 421 5.01 -10.85 21.50
N ALA A 422 5.36 -11.47 20.38
CA ALA A 422 6.61 -11.20 19.67
C ALA A 422 6.74 -9.73 19.25
N ALA A 423 5.63 -9.10 18.90
CA ALA A 423 5.56 -7.67 18.58
C ALA A 423 5.40 -6.75 19.81
N GLY A 424 5.31 -7.30 21.02
CA GLY A 424 5.15 -6.55 22.27
C GLY A 424 3.76 -5.94 22.47
N ILE A 425 2.70 -6.50 21.88
CA ILE A 425 1.35 -5.94 21.93
C ILE A 425 0.61 -6.38 23.22
N PRO A 426 0.21 -5.45 24.09
CA PRO A 426 -0.37 -5.76 25.41
C PRO A 426 -1.87 -6.07 25.40
N ILE A 427 -2.64 -5.54 24.45
CA ILE A 427 -4.10 -5.74 24.36
C ILE A 427 -4.45 -6.30 22.98
N ILE A 428 -5.13 -7.44 22.97
CA ILE A 428 -5.63 -8.09 21.76
C ILE A 428 -7.14 -8.24 21.88
N ALA A 429 -7.86 -7.73 20.89
CA ALA A 429 -9.30 -7.81 20.78
C ALA A 429 -9.70 -8.53 19.48
N GLY A 430 -10.81 -9.25 19.51
CA GLY A 430 -11.33 -9.95 18.34
C GLY A 430 -12.84 -9.88 18.24
N ILE A 431 -13.34 -9.82 17.01
CA ILE A 431 -14.78 -9.85 16.70
C ILE A 431 -15.38 -11.23 17.05
N SER A 432 -14.56 -12.28 16.99
CA SER A 432 -14.94 -13.68 17.24
C SER A 432 -14.38 -14.23 18.57
N ALA A 433 -14.58 -15.52 18.79
CA ALA A 433 -14.15 -16.23 20.00
C ALA A 433 -12.63 -16.50 20.02
N PRO A 434 -11.99 -16.47 21.20
CA PRO A 434 -10.68 -17.07 21.41
C PRO A 434 -10.75 -18.58 21.67
N SER A 435 -9.65 -19.31 21.45
CA SER A 435 -9.51 -20.70 21.91
C SER A 435 -9.06 -20.78 23.37
N SER A 436 -9.28 -21.92 24.05
CA SER A 436 -8.84 -22.12 25.44
C SER A 436 -7.34 -21.91 25.62
N LEU A 437 -6.53 -22.48 24.72
CA LEU A 437 -5.07 -22.34 24.74
C LEU A 437 -4.62 -20.89 24.52
N ALA A 438 -5.35 -20.11 23.70
CA ALA A 438 -5.07 -18.69 23.54
C ALA A 438 -5.31 -17.91 24.84
N VAL A 439 -6.37 -18.25 25.58
CA VAL A 439 -6.68 -17.64 26.88
C VAL A 439 -5.62 -18.00 27.92
N GLU A 440 -5.22 -19.27 28.01
CA GLU A 440 -4.18 -19.71 28.93
C GLU A 440 -2.85 -19.00 28.65
N PHE A 441 -2.46 -18.95 27.38
CA PHE A 441 -1.21 -18.29 26.99
C PHE A 441 -1.25 -16.78 27.23
N ALA A 442 -2.35 -16.09 26.89
CA ALA A 442 -2.49 -14.65 27.15
C ALA A 442 -2.36 -14.30 28.64
N LYS A 443 -2.85 -15.17 29.53
CA LYS A 443 -2.68 -14.98 30.98
C LYS A 443 -1.21 -15.08 31.40
N GLN A 444 -0.49 -16.05 30.86
CA GLN A 444 0.92 -16.27 31.18
C GLN A 444 1.85 -15.23 30.55
N SER A 445 1.50 -14.74 29.35
CA SER A 445 2.27 -13.73 28.62
C SER A 445 1.98 -12.30 29.07
N GLY A 446 1.13 -12.09 30.07
CA GLY A 446 0.77 -10.75 30.55
C GLY A 446 -0.06 -9.93 29.56
N GLN A 447 -0.73 -10.57 28.60
CA GLN A 447 -1.57 -9.91 27.60
C GLN A 447 -3.04 -9.87 28.01
N THR A 448 -3.71 -8.76 27.69
CA THR A 448 -5.16 -8.64 27.84
C THR A 448 -5.86 -9.18 26.60
N LEU A 449 -6.76 -10.14 26.79
CA LEU A 449 -7.47 -10.79 25.69
C LEU A 449 -8.97 -10.52 25.76
N VAL A 450 -9.48 -9.85 24.73
CA VAL A 450 -10.90 -9.53 24.55
C VAL A 450 -11.47 -10.29 23.36
N GLY A 451 -12.60 -10.97 23.55
CA GLY A 451 -13.31 -11.68 22.49
C GLY A 451 -14.75 -11.23 22.37
N PHE A 452 -15.39 -11.62 21.25
CA PHE A 452 -16.77 -11.25 20.93
C PHE A 452 -17.01 -9.73 20.96
N LEU A 453 -16.01 -8.93 20.58
CA LEU A 453 -16.14 -7.48 20.54
C LEU A 453 -17.09 -7.05 19.44
N ARG A 454 -18.28 -6.57 19.84
CA ARG A 454 -19.38 -6.14 18.96
C ARG A 454 -20.04 -4.89 19.53
N GLU A 455 -20.91 -4.23 18.76
CA GLU A 455 -21.60 -2.99 19.15
C GLU A 455 -22.17 -3.01 20.59
N LYS A 456 -22.71 -4.15 21.04
CA LYS A 456 -23.43 -4.26 22.32
C LYS A 456 -22.60 -4.78 23.49
N GLY A 457 -21.35 -5.21 23.28
CA GLY A 457 -20.56 -5.78 24.36
C GLY A 457 -19.32 -6.55 23.90
N PHE A 458 -18.59 -7.05 24.89
CA PHE A 458 -17.39 -7.88 24.72
C PHE A 458 -17.14 -8.70 25.99
N ASN A 459 -16.28 -9.73 25.88
CA ASN A 459 -15.84 -10.55 27.00
C ASN A 459 -14.32 -10.38 27.19
N VAL A 460 -13.88 -10.15 28.42
CA VAL A 460 -12.44 -10.17 28.78
C VAL A 460 -12.10 -11.57 29.29
N TYR A 461 -11.25 -12.30 28.56
CA TYR A 461 -10.87 -13.68 28.87
C TYR A 461 -9.54 -13.79 29.64
N ALA A 462 -8.63 -12.85 29.39
CA ALA A 462 -7.42 -12.63 30.17
C ALA A 462 -7.42 -11.16 30.57
N ASP A 463 -7.74 -10.88 31.82
CA ASP A 463 -7.76 -9.52 32.35
C ASP A 463 -6.43 -9.22 33.04
N GLN A 464 -5.81 -8.11 32.64
CA GLN A 464 -4.54 -7.61 33.20
C GLN A 464 -4.74 -6.18 33.74
N GLY A 465 -5.99 -5.76 33.98
CA GLY A 465 -6.34 -4.42 34.46
C GLY A 465 -6.35 -3.32 33.40
N ARG A 466 -6.13 -3.65 32.12
CA ARG A 466 -5.97 -2.65 31.04
C ARG A 466 -7.29 -2.17 30.41
N VAL A 467 -8.40 -2.86 30.64
CA VAL A 467 -9.74 -2.38 30.27
C VAL A 467 -10.36 -1.71 31.49
N LEU A 468 -10.55 -0.38 31.40
CA LEU A 468 -11.01 0.40 32.55
C LEU A 468 -12.44 0.01 32.94
N THR A 469 -12.68 -0.16 34.24
CA THR A 469 -14.06 -0.27 34.75
C THR A 469 -14.71 1.11 34.64
N PRO A 470 -15.96 1.22 34.14
CA PRO A 470 -16.72 2.44 34.31
C PRO A 470 -16.75 2.78 35.81
N LYS A 471 -16.35 4.00 36.19
CA LYS A 471 -16.59 4.44 37.57
C LYS A 471 -18.10 4.39 37.78
N ASP A 472 -18.54 3.64 38.79
CA ASP A 472 -19.92 3.71 39.25
C ASP A 472 -20.20 5.17 39.60
N ASN A 473 -21.05 5.83 38.81
CA ASN A 473 -21.63 7.10 39.20
C ASN A 473 -22.49 6.79 40.42
N SER A 474 -21.93 7.05 41.60
CA SER A 474 -22.64 7.03 42.89
C SER A 474 -23.55 8.24 43.00
#